data_AF-A0A821FP15-F1
#
_entry.id   AF-A0A821FP15-F1
#
_cell.length_a   1.000
_cell.length_b   1.000
_cell.length_c   1.000
_cell.angle_alpha   90.00
_cell.angle_beta   90.00
_cell.angle_gamma   90.00
#
_symmetry.space_group_name_H-M   'P 1'
#
loop_
_entity.id
_entity.type
_entity.pdbx_description
1 polymer ?
#
loop_
_entity_poly.entity_id
_entity_poly.type
_entity_poly.pdbx_seq_one_letter_code
_entity_poly.pdbx_strand_id
1 'polypeptide(L)'
;MNLNMSKSTISRIANKLGKQRQLGLLNSQKPKFYRRRHVATPAVVRRITSYISKKYPPTILLMAARCNISVGTAVSIIHDIIHAKCRKKRPVHRLYPGVIEKSRSRARRMYRRLSNEKYKNDVTTDEAWF
;
A
#
# COMPACT_ATOMS: atom_id res chain seq x y z
N MET A 1 0.78 -23.48 52.79
CA MET A 1 1.52 -22.50 51.97
C MET A 1 1.05 -21.10 52.35
N ASN A 2 1.85 -20.33 53.10
CA ASN A 2 1.54 -18.93 53.40
C ASN A 2 1.98 -18.07 52.21
N LEU A 3 1.01 -17.63 51.40
CA LEU A 3 1.25 -16.68 50.33
C LEU A 3 1.53 -15.31 50.95
N ASN A 4 2.82 -14.94 51.03
CA ASN A 4 3.27 -13.64 51.53
C ASN A 4 2.94 -12.54 50.51
N MET A 5 1.65 -12.22 50.36
CA MET A 5 1.15 -11.18 49.47
C MET A 5 0.55 -10.04 50.28
N SER A 6 0.79 -8.81 49.85
CA SER A 6 0.18 -7.63 50.48
C SER A 6 -1.35 -7.67 50.37
N LYS A 7 -2.04 -7.18 51.41
CA LYS A 7 -3.52 -7.05 51.43
C LYS A 7 -4.05 -6.29 50.20
N SER A 8 -3.30 -5.30 49.73
CA SER A 8 -3.60 -4.54 48.51
C SER A 8 -3.57 -5.38 47.24
N THR A 9 -2.65 -6.35 47.15
CA THR A 9 -2.55 -7.27 46.01
C THR A 9 -3.72 -8.26 46.00
N ILE A 10 -4.08 -8.79 47.16
CA ILE A 10 -5.25 -9.68 47.33
C ILE A 10 -6.54 -8.95 46.91
N SER A 11 -6.73 -7.71 47.39
CA SER A 11 -7.89 -6.89 47.03
C SER A 11 -7.96 -6.58 45.53
N ARG A 12 -6.83 -6.26 44.88
CA ARG A 12 -6.80 -6.05 43.43
C ARG A 12 -7.14 -7.31 42.64
N ILE A 13 -6.66 -8.47 43.07
CA ILE A 13 -6.96 -9.76 42.42
C ILE A 13 -8.45 -10.08 42.56
N ALA A 14 -9.02 -9.97 43.77
CA ALA A 14 -10.45 -10.18 44.01
C ALA A 14 -11.32 -9.25 43.15
N ASN A 15 -10.97 -7.96 43.09
CA ASN A 15 -11.67 -6.98 42.26
C ASN A 15 -11.55 -7.28 40.75
N LYS A 16 -10.39 -7.77 40.29
CA LYS A 16 -10.18 -8.16 38.89
C LYS A 16 -10.99 -9.40 38.51
N LEU A 17 -11.06 -10.40 39.39
CA LEU A 17 -11.87 -11.60 39.20
C LEU A 17 -13.37 -11.30 39.22
N GLY A 18 -13.83 -10.43 40.14
CA GLY A 18 -15.21 -9.97 40.18
C GLY A 18 -15.63 -9.25 38.88
N LYS A 19 -14.79 -8.33 38.39
CA LYS A 19 -15.01 -7.63 37.12
C LYS A 19 -14.98 -8.57 35.91
N GLN A 20 -14.09 -9.57 35.90
CA GLN A 20 -14.05 -10.59 34.83
C GLN A 20 -15.28 -11.49 34.82
N ARG A 21 -15.82 -11.87 35.99
CA ARG A 21 -17.07 -12.64 36.10
C ARG A 21 -18.27 -11.84 35.59
N GLN A 22 -18.36 -10.55 35.93
CA GLN A 22 -19.40 -9.66 35.38
C GLN A 22 -19.30 -9.48 33.86
N LEU A 23 -18.08 -9.32 33.32
CA LEU A 23 -17.82 -9.22 31.88
C LEU A 23 -17.97 -10.55 31.11
N GLY A 24 -17.98 -11.70 31.79
CA GLY A 24 -18.28 -13.00 31.18
C GLY A 24 -19.78 -13.31 31.13
N LEU A 25 -20.57 -12.68 32.02
CA LEU A 25 -22.03 -12.83 32.10
C LEU A 25 -22.78 -11.86 31.18
N LEU A 26 -22.33 -10.61 31.09
CA LEU A 26 -22.67 -9.75 29.94
C LEU A 26 -21.74 -10.18 28.82
N ASN A 27 -22.20 -10.56 27.62
CA ASN A 27 -21.40 -10.85 26.41
C ASN A 27 -20.57 -9.64 25.92
N SER A 28 -19.79 -9.04 26.81
CA SER A 28 -19.23 -7.73 26.72
C SER A 28 -17.76 -7.89 26.38
N GLN A 29 -17.45 -7.38 25.19
CA GLN A 29 -16.15 -7.45 24.53
C GLN A 29 -15.00 -7.28 25.53
N LYS A 30 -13.99 -8.16 25.44
CA LYS A 30 -12.74 -8.04 26.20
C LYS A 30 -12.26 -6.58 26.18
N PRO A 31 -11.76 -6.03 27.31
CA PRO A 31 -11.31 -4.65 27.36
C PRO A 31 -10.31 -4.40 26.22
N LYS A 32 -10.68 -3.50 25.31
CA LYS A 32 -9.83 -3.13 24.17
C LYS A 32 -8.59 -2.43 24.72
N PHE A 33 -7.48 -3.14 24.79
CA PHE A 33 -6.19 -2.54 25.07
C PHE A 33 -5.78 -1.69 23.87
N TYR A 34 -5.93 -0.36 23.99
CA TYR A 34 -5.36 0.58 23.04
C TYR A 34 -3.85 0.61 23.21
N ARG A 35 -3.14 -0.29 22.51
CA ARG A 35 -1.70 -0.13 22.31
C ARG A 35 -1.50 1.06 21.36
N ARG A 36 -1.01 2.18 21.89
CA ARG A 36 -0.53 3.31 21.06
C ARG A 36 0.64 2.81 20.19
N ARG A 37 0.36 2.35 18.96
CA ARG A 37 1.40 2.07 17.96
C ARG A 37 1.77 3.37 17.27
N HIS A 38 2.62 4.18 17.91
CA HIS A 38 2.94 5.53 17.45
C HIS A 38 4.07 5.62 16.39
N VAL A 39 4.29 4.58 15.59
CA VAL A 39 5.33 4.63 14.54
C VAL A 39 4.83 5.32 13.26
N ALA A 40 3.53 5.28 13.00
CA ALA A 40 2.89 5.97 11.88
C ALA A 40 2.26 7.30 12.32
N THR A 41 3.10 8.28 12.68
CA THR A 41 2.57 9.62 12.96
C THR A 41 2.01 10.25 11.68
N PRO A 42 1.01 11.14 11.76
CA PRO A 42 0.45 11.82 10.59
C PRO A 42 1.53 12.52 9.75
N ALA A 43 2.58 13.05 10.39
CA ALA A 43 3.72 13.66 9.71
C ALA A 43 4.51 12.65 8.88
N VAL A 44 4.82 11.47 9.43
CA VAL A 44 5.51 10.40 8.69
C VAL A 44 4.66 9.91 7.53
N VAL A 45 3.36 9.72 7.74
CA VAL A 45 2.43 9.32 6.66
C VAL A 45 2.45 10.36 5.54
N ARG A 46 2.31 11.65 5.85
CA ARG A 46 2.39 12.73 4.85
C ARG A 46 3.70 12.73 4.06
N ARG A 47 4.84 12.52 4.72
CA ARG A 47 6.14 12.43 4.05
C ARG A 47 6.23 11.23 3.10
N ILE A 48 5.75 10.06 3.52
CA ILE A 48 5.72 8.87 2.68
C ILE A 48 4.79 9.07 1.47
N THR A 49 3.60 9.64 1.68
CA THR A 49 2.67 9.98 0.60
C THR A 49 3.35 10.90 -0.42
N SER A 50 4.07 11.94 0.03
CA SER A 50 4.82 12.83 -0.86
C SER A 50 5.88 12.12 -1.69
N TYR A 51 6.58 11.12 -1.14
CA TYR A 51 7.55 10.33 -1.91
C TYR A 51 6.87 9.45 -2.96
N ILE A 52 5.73 8.85 -2.65
CA ILE A 52 4.99 7.95 -3.55
C ILE A 52 4.36 8.71 -4.72
N SER A 53 3.92 9.95 -4.50
CA SER A 53 3.34 10.79 -5.56
C SER A 53 4.36 11.26 -6.62
N LYS A 54 5.66 11.00 -6.44
CA LYS A 54 6.68 11.39 -7.43
C LYS A 54 6.61 10.50 -8.67
N LYS A 55 6.92 11.08 -9.84
CA LYS A 55 6.99 10.36 -11.13
C LYS A 55 7.88 9.11 -11.07
N TYR A 56 8.97 9.21 -10.33
CA TYR A 56 9.89 8.12 -10.02
C TYR A 56 10.06 8.05 -8.50
N PRO A 57 9.21 7.28 -7.81
CA PRO A 57 9.27 7.20 -6.36
C PRO A 57 10.57 6.47 -5.94
N PRO A 58 11.21 6.89 -4.82
CA PRO A 58 12.37 6.18 -4.28
C PRO A 58 11.99 4.75 -3.84
N THR A 59 12.98 3.91 -3.56
CA THR A 59 12.72 2.57 -3.00
C THR A 59 12.17 2.68 -1.58
N ILE A 60 11.42 1.67 -1.13
CA ILE A 60 10.86 1.62 0.23
C ILE A 60 11.97 1.72 1.28
N LEU A 61 13.12 1.06 1.04
CA LEU A 61 14.29 1.15 1.90
C LEU A 61 14.79 2.58 2.05
N LEU A 62 14.89 3.32 0.94
CA LEU A 62 15.33 4.72 0.97
C LEU A 62 14.29 5.64 1.63
N MET A 63 12.99 5.39 1.42
CA MET A 63 11.93 6.12 2.13
C MET A 63 11.99 5.88 3.64
N ALA A 64 12.17 4.63 4.05
CA ALA A 64 12.26 4.23 5.45
C ALA A 64 13.46 4.90 6.13
N ALA A 65 14.64 4.87 5.49
CA ALA A 65 15.84 5.56 5.96
C ALA A 65 15.62 7.08 6.09
N ARG A 66 15.02 7.73 5.08
CA ARG A 66 14.75 9.19 5.12
C ARG A 66 13.73 9.59 6.19
N CYS A 67 12.79 8.72 6.51
CA CYS A 67 11.78 8.94 7.54
C CYS A 67 12.21 8.43 8.92
N ASN A 68 13.41 7.85 9.06
CA ASN A 68 13.92 7.22 10.27
C ASN A 68 12.94 6.18 10.87
N ILE A 69 12.41 5.30 10.02
CA ILE A 69 11.51 4.22 10.41
C ILE A 69 12.01 2.89 9.86
N SER A 70 11.51 1.78 10.43
CA SER A 70 11.77 0.46 9.87
C SER A 70 11.11 0.28 8.50
N VAL A 71 11.70 -0.57 7.66
CA VAL A 71 11.12 -0.94 6.36
C VAL A 71 9.74 -1.55 6.53
N GLY A 72 9.54 -2.42 7.54
CA GLY A 72 8.24 -3.03 7.83
C GLY A 72 7.17 -1.99 8.14
N THR A 73 7.51 -0.94 8.91
CA THR A 73 6.58 0.17 9.16
C THR A 73 6.25 0.92 7.88
N ALA A 74 7.24 1.20 7.02
CA ALA A 74 7.00 1.86 5.74
C ALA A 74 6.05 1.03 4.86
N VAL A 75 6.25 -0.29 4.79
CA VAL A 75 5.38 -1.23 4.07
C VAL A 75 3.94 -1.18 4.61
N SER A 76 3.75 -1.28 5.94
CA SER A 76 2.42 -1.16 6.55
C SER A 76 1.76 0.18 6.27
N ILE A 77 2.49 1.30 6.34
CA ILE A 77 1.91 2.62 6.00
C ILE A 77 1.46 2.64 4.53
N ILE A 78 2.25 2.08 3.61
CA ILE A 78 1.94 2.07 2.18
C ILE A 78 0.69 1.23 1.88
N HIS A 79 0.59 0.04 2.46
CA HIS A 79 -0.50 -0.90 2.16
C HIS A 79 -1.76 -0.68 3.02
N ASP A 80 -1.58 -0.45 4.31
CA ASP A 80 -2.70 -0.44 5.28
C ASP A 80 -3.30 0.96 5.46
N ILE A 81 -2.54 2.03 5.20
CA ILE A 81 -3.01 3.42 5.39
C ILE A 81 -3.20 4.13 4.05
N ILE A 82 -2.19 4.11 3.18
CA ILE A 82 -2.22 4.81 1.88
C ILE A 82 -2.95 3.97 0.82
N HIS A 83 -3.03 2.64 1.03
CA HIS A 83 -3.62 1.68 0.09
C HIS A 83 -2.98 1.70 -1.31
N ALA A 84 -1.70 2.04 -1.39
CA ALA A 84 -0.96 2.05 -2.64
C ALA A 84 -0.50 0.64 -3.03
N LYS A 85 -0.50 0.36 -4.34
CA LYS A 85 -0.02 -0.90 -4.92
C LYS A 85 1.17 -0.63 -5.85
N CYS A 86 2.20 -1.46 -5.74
CA CYS A 86 3.31 -1.43 -6.69
C CYS A 86 2.86 -2.06 -8.02
N ARG A 87 2.81 -1.28 -9.10
CA ARG A 87 2.57 -1.79 -10.45
C ARG A 87 3.89 -1.85 -11.22
N LYS A 88 4.36 -3.06 -11.47
CA LYS A 88 5.50 -3.28 -12.39
C LYS A 88 5.06 -2.89 -13.80
N LYS A 89 5.86 -2.06 -14.48
CA LYS A 89 5.67 -1.80 -15.91
C LYS A 89 6.22 -2.99 -16.69
N ARG A 90 5.51 -3.40 -17.74
CA ARG A 90 6.05 -4.38 -18.69
C ARG A 90 7.27 -3.76 -19.37
N PRO A 91 8.38 -4.49 -19.54
CA PRO A 91 9.49 -4.01 -20.33
C PRO A 91 8.96 -3.77 -21.75
N VAL A 92 9.27 -2.59 -22.29
CA VAL A 92 8.97 -2.21 -23.67
C VAL A 92 10.27 -1.71 -24.29
N HIS A 93 10.38 -1.79 -25.62
CA HIS A 93 11.52 -1.22 -26.31
C HIS A 93 11.66 0.26 -25.97
N ARG A 94 12.91 0.69 -25.76
CA ARG A 94 13.23 2.10 -25.53
C ARG A 94 12.96 2.87 -26.82
N LEU A 95 11.96 3.75 -26.79
CA LEU A 95 11.65 4.63 -27.92
C LEU A 95 12.50 5.90 -27.86
N TYR A 96 13.24 6.17 -28.93
CA TYR A 96 13.93 7.45 -29.11
C TYR A 96 12.95 8.55 -29.54
N PRO A 97 13.21 9.83 -29.25
CA PRO A 97 12.33 10.94 -29.62
C PRO A 97 11.91 10.92 -31.10
N GLY A 98 12.84 10.68 -32.02
CA GLY A 98 12.53 10.59 -33.46
C GLY A 98 11.63 9.40 -33.83
N VAL A 99 11.73 8.27 -33.12
CA VAL A 99 10.82 7.12 -33.32
C VAL A 99 9.42 7.44 -32.82
N ILE A 100 9.31 8.15 -31.69
CA ILE A 100 8.02 8.61 -31.13
C ILE A 100 7.33 9.54 -32.12
N GLU A 101 8.06 10.49 -32.71
CA GLU A 101 7.52 11.42 -33.70
C GLU A 101 7.07 10.71 -34.97
N LYS A 102 7.91 9.83 -35.53
CA LYS A 102 7.55 9.00 -36.70
C LYS A 102 6.30 8.16 -36.43
N SER A 103 6.20 7.55 -35.25
CA SER A 103 5.04 6.77 -34.84
C SER A 103 3.77 7.64 -34.76
N ARG A 104 3.84 8.81 -34.11
CA ARG A 104 2.72 9.77 -34.04
C ARG A 104 2.26 10.23 -35.43
N SER A 105 3.19 10.52 -36.33
CA SER A 105 2.88 10.94 -37.70
C SER A 105 2.21 9.83 -38.51
N ARG A 106 2.75 8.61 -38.45
CA ARG A 106 2.16 7.42 -39.10
C ARG A 106 0.77 7.10 -38.55
N ALA A 107 0.60 7.13 -37.23
CA ALA A 107 -0.69 6.91 -36.58
C ALA A 107 -1.74 7.94 -37.04
N ARG A 108 -1.40 9.23 -37.07
CA ARG A 108 -2.31 10.28 -37.58
C ARG A 108 -2.72 10.03 -39.04
N ARG A 109 -1.77 9.63 -39.90
CA ARG A 109 -2.06 9.28 -41.30
C ARG A 109 -2.98 8.07 -41.40
N MET A 110 -2.74 7.05 -40.58
CA MET A 110 -3.59 5.86 -40.50
C MET A 110 -5.00 6.21 -40.05
N TYR A 111 -5.19 6.97 -38.96
CA TYR A 111 -6.52 7.40 -38.51
C TYR A 111 -7.33 8.14 -39.58
N ARG A 112 -6.68 9.01 -40.37
CA ARG A 112 -7.32 9.69 -41.51
C ARG A 112 -7.69 8.74 -42.65
N ARG A 113 -6.95 7.63 -42.84
CA ARG A 113 -7.26 6.63 -43.87
C ARG A 113 -8.39 5.70 -43.44
N LEU A 114 -8.44 5.38 -42.15
CA LEU A 114 -9.43 4.48 -41.56
C LEU A 114 -10.80 5.16 -41.30
N SER A 115 -10.91 6.48 -41.46
CA SER A 115 -12.20 7.18 -41.39
C SER A 115 -13.16 6.67 -42.47
N ASN A 116 -14.45 6.58 -42.14
CA ASN A 116 -15.54 6.08 -43.00
C ASN A 116 -15.51 4.57 -43.23
N GLU A 117 -15.26 3.78 -42.17
CA GLU A 117 -15.31 2.30 -42.18
C GLU A 117 -14.37 1.59 -43.16
N LYS A 118 -13.40 2.31 -43.73
CA LYS A 118 -12.45 1.77 -44.72
C LYS A 118 -11.57 0.64 -44.19
N TYR A 119 -11.45 0.52 -42.86
CA TYR A 119 -10.75 -0.59 -42.20
C TYR A 119 -11.33 -1.97 -42.54
N LYS A 120 -12.59 -2.05 -43.00
CA LYS A 120 -13.24 -3.31 -43.40
C LYS A 120 -12.53 -4.00 -44.58
N ASN A 121 -11.76 -3.25 -45.36
CA ASN A 121 -11.02 -3.75 -46.52
C ASN A 121 -9.53 -4.03 -46.22
N ASP A 122 -9.07 -3.72 -45.00
CA ASP A 122 -7.67 -3.92 -44.62
C ASP A 122 -7.45 -5.35 -44.08
N VAL A 123 -6.51 -6.08 -44.70
CA VAL A 123 -6.04 -7.38 -44.21
C VAL A 123 -4.65 -7.20 -43.60
N THR A 124 -4.46 -7.62 -42.35
CA THR A 124 -3.17 -7.56 -41.66
C THR A 124 -2.62 -8.97 -41.45
N THR A 125 -1.35 -9.18 -41.81
CA THR A 125 -0.61 -10.43 -41.58
C THR A 125 0.56 -10.18 -40.64
N ASP A 126 0.80 -11.09 -39.71
CA ASP A 126 1.97 -11.10 -38.83
C ASP A 126 2.48 -12.53 -38.70
N GLU A 127 3.80 -12.70 -38.56
CA GLU A 127 4.42 -14.01 -38.42
C GLU A 127 4.69 -14.27 -36.94
N ALA A 128 4.17 -15.38 -36.41
CA ALA A 128 4.42 -15.83 -35.06
C ALA A 128 5.17 -17.16 -35.08
N TRP A 129 6.25 -17.25 -34.30
CA TRP A 129 6.94 -18.51 -34.06
C TRP A 129 6.07 -19.42 -33.19
N PHE A 130 5.86 -20.65 -33.65
CA PHE A 130 5.17 -21.72 -32.92
C PHE A 130 6.18 -22.74 -32.39
#